data_AF-A0A2P5LHZ4-F1
#
_entry.id   AF-A0A2P5LHZ4-F1
#
_cell.length_a   1.000
_cell.length_b   1.000
_cell.length_c   1.000
_cell.angle_alpha   90.00
_cell.angle_beta   90.00
_cell.angle_gamma   90.00
#
_symmetry.space_group_name_H-M   'P 1'
#
loop_
_entity.id
_entity.type
_entity.pdbx_description
1 polymer ?
#
loop_
_entity_poly.entity_id
_entity_poly.type
_entity_poly.pdbx_seq_one_letter_code
_entity_poly.pdbx_strand_id
1 'polypeptide(L)'
;MTSSYLPIIGQGSQPAEEDGVELEFLVMPEEMATFKMPEVNTDLNAAALQPAKSFLQQLLTNLADFPAAAASLDLTAFDEINRRFIDDILGEGEVSAIVEGEPALRVQESVLAGVWRVQELRGGQVTADTVETAVIPHGLLAAAFSAAKPAIHANPAELPSGVMNAPPLLTELNSHIENYRAGDNPHIINLSLLPQTEQDLNYLEQHLGKGRVTLLSRGYGNCRISATGTRLVWWVRYFNSQETLILNTLEVSDMPAVACASKEDMADSRERLQEIIEVYLNA
;
A
#
# COMPACT_ATOMS: atom_id res chain seq x y z
N MET A 1 -18.78 64.61 -8.04
CA MET A 1 -18.27 63.26 -8.38
C MET A 1 -17.70 62.66 -7.10
N THR A 2 -18.49 61.89 -6.38
CA THR A 2 -18.05 61.14 -5.20
C THR A 2 -17.87 59.69 -5.63
N SER A 3 -16.62 59.24 -5.66
CA SER A 3 -16.24 57.89 -6.04
C SER A 3 -16.70 56.92 -4.96
N SER A 4 -17.63 56.03 -5.29
CA SER A 4 -18.02 54.91 -4.43
C SER A 4 -16.96 53.82 -4.54
N TYR A 5 -16.15 53.66 -3.49
CA TYR A 5 -15.25 52.51 -3.36
C TYR A 5 -16.07 51.28 -2.98
N LEU A 6 -16.17 50.31 -3.89
CA LEU A 6 -16.61 48.95 -3.55
C LEU A 6 -15.45 48.28 -2.80
N PRO A 7 -15.64 47.80 -1.55
CA PRO A 7 -14.60 47.06 -0.86
C PRO A 7 -14.35 45.75 -1.61
N ILE A 8 -13.07 45.48 -1.90
CA ILE A 8 -12.62 44.18 -2.38
C ILE A 8 -12.63 43.26 -1.16
N ILE A 9 -13.64 42.38 -1.08
CA ILE A 9 -13.79 41.36 -0.05
C ILE A 9 -12.92 40.17 -0.49
N GLY A 10 -11.84 39.90 0.26
CA GLY A 10 -10.92 38.78 0.03
C GLY A 10 -11.29 37.54 0.87
N GLN A 11 -10.67 36.40 0.58
CA GLN A 11 -10.79 35.20 1.43
C GLN A 11 -10.51 35.54 2.90
N GLY A 12 -11.38 35.10 3.82
CA GLY A 12 -11.27 35.39 5.26
C GLY A 12 -11.99 36.64 5.77
N SER A 13 -12.72 37.36 4.91
CA SER A 13 -13.55 38.52 5.34
C SER A 13 -15.04 38.21 5.52
N GLN A 14 -15.39 36.92 5.63
CA GLN A 14 -16.70 36.50 6.09
C GLN A 14 -16.83 36.80 7.60
N PRO A 15 -17.99 37.30 8.05
CA PRO A 15 -18.24 37.42 9.48
C PRO A 15 -18.16 36.02 10.12
N ALA A 16 -17.53 35.92 11.30
CA ALA A 16 -17.54 34.69 12.07
C ALA A 16 -18.99 34.23 12.30
N GLU A 17 -19.27 32.94 12.11
CA GLU A 17 -20.59 32.38 12.41
C GLU A 17 -20.90 32.59 13.90
N GLU A 18 -22.16 32.87 14.24
CA GLU A 18 -22.60 33.21 15.61
C GLU A 18 -22.25 32.12 16.64
N ASP A 19 -22.03 30.88 16.19
CA ASP A 19 -21.69 29.73 17.03
C ASP A 19 -20.17 29.53 17.22
N GLY A 20 -19.31 30.43 16.73
CA GLY A 20 -17.87 30.43 17.03
C GLY A 20 -17.11 29.21 16.52
N VAL A 21 -17.68 28.46 15.57
CA VAL A 21 -17.03 27.30 14.95
C VAL A 21 -15.97 27.84 13.98
N GLU A 22 -14.71 27.87 14.43
CA GLU A 22 -13.59 28.01 13.51
C GLU A 22 -13.57 26.79 12.59
N LEU A 23 -13.60 27.03 11.27
CA LEU A 23 -13.39 25.97 10.30
C LEU A 23 -11.95 25.49 10.46
N GLU A 24 -11.76 24.40 11.21
CA GLU A 24 -10.49 23.68 11.27
C GLU A 24 -10.23 23.05 9.90
N PHE A 25 -9.55 23.79 9.03
CA PHE A 25 -9.10 23.26 7.75
C PHE A 25 -8.07 22.17 7.99
N LEU A 26 -8.30 21.01 7.39
CA LEU A 26 -7.29 19.94 7.34
C LEU A 26 -6.00 20.51 6.76
N VAL A 27 -4.89 20.34 7.48
CA VAL A 27 -3.56 20.72 6.99
C VAL A 27 -3.29 19.95 5.70
N MET A 28 -3.12 20.68 4.61
CA MET A 28 -2.78 20.08 3.32
C MET A 28 -1.36 19.49 3.40
N PRO A 29 -1.11 18.30 2.85
CA PRO A 29 0.25 17.76 2.74
C PRO A 29 1.13 18.76 1.99
N GLU A 30 2.27 19.15 2.57
CA GLU A 30 3.09 20.25 2.06
C GLU A 30 4.06 19.82 0.94
N GLU A 31 4.47 18.54 0.87
CA GLU A 31 5.42 18.07 -0.14
C GLU A 31 5.04 16.70 -0.73
N MET A 32 5.11 16.60 -2.06
CA MET A 32 5.08 15.33 -2.79
C MET A 32 6.52 14.86 -3.00
N ALA A 33 6.80 13.59 -2.68
CA ALA A 33 8.06 12.97 -3.04
C ALA A 33 8.12 12.84 -4.57
N THR A 34 8.82 13.76 -5.22
CA THR A 34 9.13 13.66 -6.64
C THR A 34 10.30 12.72 -6.85
N PHE A 35 10.30 12.02 -7.99
CA PHE A 35 11.43 11.18 -8.36
C PHE A 35 12.73 12.00 -8.38
N LYS A 36 13.77 11.44 -7.76
CA LYS A 36 15.14 11.97 -7.77
C LYS A 36 16.06 10.86 -8.25
N MET A 37 17.00 11.23 -9.11
CA MET A 37 18.00 10.27 -9.59
C MET A 37 18.77 9.68 -8.40
N PRO A 38 18.94 8.35 -8.32
CA PRO A 38 19.61 7.74 -7.17
C PRO A 38 21.06 8.19 -7.02
N GLU A 39 21.50 8.43 -5.78
CA GLU A 39 22.91 8.78 -5.51
C GLU A 39 23.76 7.51 -5.34
N VAL A 40 24.49 7.15 -6.40
CA VAL A 40 25.37 5.98 -6.36
C VAL A 40 26.76 6.37 -5.85
N ASN A 41 27.19 5.73 -4.75
CA ASN A 41 28.50 5.98 -4.12
C ASN A 41 29.59 4.95 -4.48
N THR A 42 29.30 4.03 -5.41
CA THR A 42 30.19 2.93 -5.81
C THR A 42 30.96 3.27 -7.10
N ASP A 43 32.21 2.81 -7.22
CA ASP A 43 32.98 2.92 -8.47
C ASP A 43 32.32 2.09 -9.58
N LEU A 44 31.68 2.78 -10.53
CA LEU A 44 30.93 2.19 -11.64
C LEU A 44 31.80 1.36 -12.60
N ASN A 45 33.13 1.57 -12.60
CA ASN A 45 34.07 0.85 -13.45
C ASN A 45 34.60 -0.44 -12.82
N ALA A 46 34.23 -0.72 -11.57
CA ALA A 46 34.63 -1.95 -10.91
C ALA A 46 34.06 -3.17 -11.65
N ALA A 47 34.94 -4.04 -12.15
CA ALA A 47 34.54 -5.30 -12.80
C ALA A 47 33.67 -6.19 -11.89
N ALA A 48 33.78 -6.01 -10.57
CA ALA A 48 32.96 -6.68 -9.57
C ALA A 48 31.45 -6.37 -9.68
N LEU A 49 31.04 -5.26 -10.33
CA LEU A 49 29.63 -4.87 -10.47
C LEU A 49 28.91 -5.53 -11.65
N GLN A 50 29.58 -6.35 -12.46
CA GLN A 50 28.95 -7.00 -13.61
C GLN A 50 27.67 -7.80 -13.27
N PRO A 51 27.59 -8.56 -12.15
CA PRO A 51 26.35 -9.21 -11.73
C PRO A 51 25.21 -8.21 -11.51
N ALA A 52 25.45 -7.11 -10.81
CA ALA A 52 24.42 -6.09 -10.57
C ALA A 52 24.01 -5.34 -11.84
N LYS A 53 24.95 -5.05 -12.74
CA LYS A 53 24.63 -4.44 -14.05
C LYS A 53 23.72 -5.36 -14.89
N SER A 54 24.07 -6.65 -14.94
CA SER A 54 23.26 -7.67 -15.65
C SER A 54 21.87 -7.81 -15.03
N PHE A 55 21.79 -7.75 -13.69
CA PHE A 55 20.53 -7.79 -12.95
C PHE A 55 19.60 -6.63 -13.34
N LEU A 56 20.12 -5.39 -13.37
CA LEU A 56 19.32 -4.21 -13.73
C LEU A 56 18.85 -4.26 -15.20
N GLN A 57 19.68 -4.76 -16.11
CA GLN A 57 19.27 -4.98 -17.51
C GLN A 57 18.15 -6.02 -17.63
N GLN A 58 18.23 -7.11 -16.86
CA GLN A 58 17.17 -8.10 -16.81
C GLN A 58 15.90 -7.54 -16.17
N LEU A 59 16.01 -6.72 -15.13
CA LEU A 59 14.87 -6.05 -14.51
C LEU A 59 14.17 -5.10 -15.49
N LEU A 60 14.93 -4.34 -16.29
CA LEU A 60 14.37 -3.50 -17.35
C LEU A 60 13.63 -4.34 -18.40
N THR A 61 14.17 -5.51 -18.75
CA THR A 61 13.50 -6.45 -19.67
C THR A 61 12.18 -6.95 -19.07
N ASN A 62 12.17 -7.32 -17.79
CA ASN A 62 10.96 -7.75 -17.09
C ASN A 62 9.89 -6.64 -17.06
N LEU A 63 10.29 -5.38 -16.81
CA LEU A 63 9.39 -4.22 -16.88
C LEU A 63 8.86 -3.97 -18.30
N ALA A 64 9.68 -4.19 -19.33
CA ALA A 64 9.25 -4.05 -20.72
C ALA A 64 8.26 -5.16 -21.15
N ASP A 65 8.40 -6.36 -20.60
CA ASP A 65 7.55 -7.51 -20.89
C ASP A 65 6.26 -7.55 -20.04
N PHE A 66 6.14 -6.71 -19.00
CA PHE A 66 4.94 -6.60 -18.18
C PHE A 66 3.74 -6.05 -19.00
N PRO A 67 2.51 -6.60 -18.87
CA PRO A 67 2.08 -7.67 -17.98
C PRO A 67 2.13 -9.09 -18.58
N ALA A 68 2.76 -9.28 -19.74
CA ALA A 68 2.76 -10.57 -20.44
C ALA A 68 3.51 -11.66 -19.67
N ALA A 69 4.51 -11.28 -18.86
CA ALA A 69 5.21 -12.17 -17.95
C ALA A 69 5.41 -11.51 -16.58
N ALA A 70 4.88 -12.14 -15.53
CA ALA A 70 5.33 -11.85 -14.17
C ALA A 70 6.73 -12.47 -13.99
N ALA A 71 7.66 -11.71 -13.41
CA ALA A 71 9.05 -12.13 -13.31
C ALA A 71 9.64 -11.80 -11.94
N SER A 72 10.55 -12.66 -11.50
CA SER A 72 11.29 -12.53 -10.25
C SER A 72 12.78 -12.77 -10.51
N LEU A 73 13.63 -11.97 -9.88
CA LEU A 73 15.08 -12.05 -9.97
C LEU A 73 15.68 -12.30 -8.60
N ASP A 74 16.61 -13.25 -8.52
CA ASP A 74 17.23 -13.64 -7.26
C ASP A 74 18.43 -12.75 -6.90
N LEU A 75 18.40 -12.18 -5.70
CA LEU A 75 19.49 -11.43 -5.08
C LEU A 75 20.16 -12.20 -3.94
N THR A 76 19.67 -13.39 -3.57
CA THR A 76 20.07 -14.12 -2.36
C THR A 76 21.58 -14.33 -2.28
N ALA A 77 22.21 -14.72 -3.40
CA ALA A 77 23.64 -15.02 -3.47
C ALA A 77 24.54 -13.81 -3.80
N PHE A 78 23.99 -12.60 -3.91
CA PHE A 78 24.78 -11.41 -4.23
C PHE A 78 25.72 -11.05 -3.08
N ASP A 79 26.96 -10.70 -3.42
CA ASP A 79 27.91 -10.12 -2.47
C ASP A 79 27.48 -8.71 -2.03
N GLU A 80 28.14 -8.19 -0.99
CA GLU A 80 27.81 -6.91 -0.37
C GLU A 80 27.92 -5.73 -1.35
N ILE A 81 28.90 -5.76 -2.26
CA ILE A 81 29.13 -4.68 -3.21
C ILE A 81 28.00 -4.61 -4.24
N ASN A 82 27.66 -5.75 -4.84
CA ASN A 82 26.58 -5.82 -5.82
C ASN A 82 25.22 -5.53 -5.18
N ARG A 83 24.97 -6.08 -3.99
CA ARG A 83 23.73 -5.85 -3.24
C ARG A 83 23.54 -4.37 -2.91
N ARG A 84 24.58 -3.73 -2.36
CA ARG A 84 24.53 -2.30 -2.05
C ARG A 84 24.28 -1.44 -3.28
N PHE A 85 24.91 -1.76 -4.41
CA PHE A 85 24.65 -1.05 -5.66
C PHE A 85 23.19 -1.19 -6.13
N ILE A 86 22.59 -2.38 -6.00
CA ILE A 86 21.16 -2.56 -6.28
C ILE A 86 20.30 -1.77 -5.29
N ASP A 87 20.65 -1.78 -4.00
CA ASP A 87 19.93 -1.04 -2.96
C ASP A 87 19.98 0.48 -3.20
N ASP A 88 21.14 1.02 -3.59
CA ASP A 88 21.32 2.43 -3.93
C ASP A 88 20.40 2.82 -5.12
N ILE A 89 20.27 1.95 -6.12
CA ILE A 89 19.47 2.20 -7.34
C ILE A 89 17.97 2.07 -7.10
N LEU A 90 17.55 1.00 -6.42
CA LEU A 90 16.13 0.71 -6.21
C LEU A 90 15.53 1.55 -5.09
N GLY A 91 16.30 1.84 -4.04
CA GLY A 91 15.81 2.59 -2.87
C GLY A 91 14.56 1.98 -2.22
N GLU A 92 13.90 2.77 -1.39
CA GLU A 92 12.64 2.41 -0.73
C GLU A 92 11.54 3.37 -1.16
N GLY A 93 10.46 2.82 -1.70
CA GLY A 93 9.30 3.55 -2.13
C GLY A 93 8.18 3.69 -1.08
N GLU A 94 7.01 3.97 -1.66
CA GLU A 94 5.71 4.27 -1.04
C GLU A 94 5.25 3.20 -0.05
N VAL A 95 5.24 1.98 -0.59
CA VAL A 95 4.49 0.85 -0.06
C VAL A 95 5.43 -0.19 0.51
N SER A 96 5.09 -0.68 1.70
CA SER A 96 5.77 -1.79 2.36
C SER A 96 4.72 -2.75 2.89
N ALA A 97 5.10 -4.02 3.03
CA ALA A 97 4.23 -5.03 3.59
C ALA A 97 4.99 -6.07 4.41
N ILE A 98 4.27 -6.65 5.35
CA ILE A 98 4.74 -7.79 6.13
C ILE A 98 3.73 -8.92 6.02
N VAL A 99 4.24 -10.14 5.97
CA VAL A 99 3.45 -11.35 6.18
C VAL A 99 3.94 -12.03 7.44
N GLU A 100 3.08 -12.11 8.45
CA GLU A 100 3.33 -12.84 9.68
C GLU A 100 3.20 -14.35 9.45
N GLY A 101 4.12 -15.15 10.00
CA GLY A 101 4.09 -16.61 9.90
C GLY A 101 5.47 -17.22 9.73
N GLU A 102 5.51 -18.49 9.32
CA GLU A 102 6.73 -19.22 8.98
C GLU A 102 6.50 -19.96 7.64
N PRO A 103 7.11 -19.53 6.54
CA PRO A 103 8.00 -18.36 6.47
C PRO A 103 7.23 -17.04 6.64
N ALA A 104 7.90 -16.04 7.23
CA ALA A 104 7.46 -14.65 7.21
C ALA A 104 7.96 -13.97 5.93
N LEU A 105 7.25 -12.95 5.46
CA LEU A 105 7.74 -12.13 4.35
C LEU A 105 7.94 -10.68 4.80
N ARG A 106 9.01 -10.06 4.30
CA ARG A 106 9.18 -8.60 4.28
C ARG A 106 9.19 -8.15 2.85
N VAL A 107 8.33 -7.18 2.55
CA VAL A 107 8.12 -6.70 1.20
C VAL A 107 8.26 -5.19 1.19
N GLN A 108 9.02 -4.67 0.24
CA GLN A 108 9.26 -3.24 0.09
C GLN A 108 9.18 -2.90 -1.40
N GLU A 109 8.27 -1.99 -1.77
CA GLU A 109 8.28 -1.39 -3.09
C GLU A 109 9.52 -0.51 -3.23
N SER A 110 10.14 -0.51 -4.40
CA SER A 110 11.24 0.40 -4.70
C SER A 110 10.72 1.79 -5.06
N VAL A 111 11.61 2.75 -5.32
CA VAL A 111 11.21 4.07 -5.88
C VAL A 111 10.66 3.96 -7.31
N LEU A 112 10.85 2.80 -7.94
CA LEU A 112 10.21 2.38 -9.18
C LEU A 112 8.98 1.56 -8.79
N ALA A 113 7.80 2.16 -8.97
CA ALA A 113 6.53 1.52 -8.68
C ALA A 113 6.41 0.17 -9.39
N GLY A 114 5.80 -0.80 -8.74
CA GLY A 114 5.64 -2.18 -9.24
C GLY A 114 6.93 -3.00 -9.34
N VAL A 115 8.07 -2.47 -8.88
CA VAL A 115 9.29 -3.22 -8.61
C VAL A 115 9.39 -3.44 -7.10
N TRP A 116 9.38 -4.69 -6.67
CA TRP A 116 9.24 -5.05 -5.27
C TRP A 116 10.38 -5.93 -4.81
N ARG A 117 11.04 -5.54 -3.71
CA ARG A 117 11.90 -6.47 -2.99
C ARG A 117 11.04 -7.35 -2.08
N VAL A 118 11.23 -8.66 -2.17
CA VAL A 118 10.54 -9.68 -1.38
C VAL A 118 11.59 -10.53 -0.68
N GLN A 119 11.61 -10.47 0.64
CA GLN A 119 12.49 -11.28 1.47
C GLN A 119 11.68 -12.33 2.21
N GLU A 120 12.09 -13.60 2.10
CA GLU A 120 11.55 -14.70 2.89
C GLU A 120 12.39 -14.90 4.15
N LEU A 121 11.75 -14.87 5.31
CA LEU A 121 12.39 -15.03 6.61
C LEU A 121 11.96 -16.31 7.29
N ARG A 122 12.93 -17.05 7.83
CA ARG A 122 12.70 -18.22 8.69
C ARG A 122 13.49 -18.08 9.98
N GLY A 123 12.81 -18.13 11.12
CA GLY A 123 13.46 -17.88 12.41
C GLY A 123 14.13 -16.49 12.49
N GLY A 124 13.58 -15.51 11.77
CA GLY A 124 14.11 -14.13 11.71
C GLY A 124 15.31 -13.93 10.77
N GLN A 125 15.81 -14.98 10.11
CA GLN A 125 16.91 -14.88 9.14
C GLN A 125 16.36 -14.86 7.71
N VAL A 126 16.92 -14.01 6.86
CA VAL A 126 16.59 -13.97 5.43
C VAL A 126 17.13 -15.24 4.78
N THR A 127 16.24 -16.02 4.16
CA THR A 127 16.52 -17.28 3.47
C THR A 127 16.39 -17.18 1.96
N ALA A 128 15.60 -16.22 1.48
CA ALA A 128 15.54 -15.81 0.08
C ALA A 128 15.35 -14.29 0.00
N ASP A 129 15.93 -13.68 -1.02
CA ASP A 129 15.83 -12.25 -1.32
C ASP A 129 15.68 -12.07 -2.82
N THR A 130 14.52 -11.62 -3.26
CA THR A 130 14.16 -11.53 -4.67
C THR A 130 13.60 -10.16 -5.01
N VAL A 131 13.72 -9.74 -6.27
CA VAL A 131 13.02 -8.58 -6.82
C VAL A 131 11.98 -9.04 -7.81
N GLU A 132 10.72 -8.71 -7.56
CA GLU A 132 9.57 -9.02 -8.41
C GLU A 132 9.12 -7.79 -9.22
N THR A 133 8.73 -8.02 -10.47
CA THR A 133 8.00 -7.05 -11.29
C THR A 133 6.53 -7.44 -11.33
N ALA A 134 5.68 -6.70 -10.62
CA ALA A 134 4.25 -6.99 -10.49
C ALA A 134 3.47 -5.78 -9.97
N VAL A 135 2.14 -5.75 -10.22
CA VAL A 135 1.25 -4.76 -9.59
C VAL A 135 1.21 -4.92 -8.06
N ILE A 136 1.35 -6.16 -7.59
CA ILE A 136 1.52 -6.52 -6.19
C ILE A 136 2.26 -7.88 -6.15
N PRO A 137 3.19 -8.12 -5.21
CA PRO A 137 3.95 -9.37 -5.17
C PRO A 137 3.08 -10.61 -4.98
N HIS A 138 3.46 -11.70 -5.65
CA HIS A 138 2.67 -12.94 -5.62
C HIS A 138 2.54 -13.51 -4.20
N GLY A 139 3.61 -13.41 -3.41
CA GLY A 139 3.62 -13.86 -2.02
C GLY A 139 2.58 -13.18 -1.13
N LEU A 140 2.26 -11.90 -1.38
CA LEU A 140 1.22 -11.19 -0.63
C LEU A 140 -0.18 -11.72 -0.96
N LEU A 141 -0.48 -11.90 -2.25
CA LEU A 141 -1.75 -12.47 -2.70
C LEU A 141 -1.97 -13.89 -2.16
N ALA A 142 -0.94 -14.74 -2.26
CA ALA A 142 -1.00 -16.10 -1.76
C ALA A 142 -1.19 -16.16 -0.24
N ALA A 143 -0.59 -15.24 0.50
CA ALA A 143 -0.62 -15.24 1.95
C ALA A 143 -1.89 -14.64 2.56
N ALA A 144 -2.46 -13.58 1.94
CA ALA A 144 -3.52 -12.72 2.50
C ALA A 144 -4.64 -13.50 3.21
N PHE A 145 -5.17 -14.52 2.54
CA PHE A 145 -6.30 -15.30 3.04
C PHE A 145 -6.03 -16.81 3.13
N SER A 146 -4.76 -17.24 3.09
CA SER A 146 -4.34 -18.65 3.15
C SER A 146 -4.88 -19.42 4.36
N ALA A 147 -5.09 -18.74 5.49
CA ALA A 147 -5.63 -19.30 6.73
C ALA A 147 -6.94 -18.63 7.18
N ALA A 148 -7.59 -17.87 6.28
CA ALA A 148 -8.79 -17.12 6.62
C ALA A 148 -10.04 -18.01 6.62
N LYS A 149 -11.00 -17.65 7.48
CA LYS A 149 -12.32 -18.28 7.51
C LYS A 149 -13.07 -17.96 6.20
N PRO A 150 -13.83 -18.92 5.65
CA PRO A 150 -14.57 -18.68 4.42
C PRO A 150 -15.74 -17.72 4.64
N ALA A 151 -16.31 -17.65 5.83
CA ALA A 151 -17.44 -16.78 6.14
C ALA A 151 -17.35 -16.29 7.58
N ILE A 152 -18.08 -15.22 7.86
CA ILE A 152 -18.22 -14.64 9.18
C ILE A 152 -19.36 -15.36 9.88
N HIS A 153 -19.08 -15.95 11.04
CA HIS A 153 -20.09 -16.56 11.89
C HIS A 153 -20.32 -15.68 13.12
N ALA A 154 -21.45 -15.00 13.16
CA ALA A 154 -21.90 -14.19 14.29
C ALA A 154 -23.31 -14.67 14.70
N ASN A 155 -23.54 -14.80 16.00
CA ASN A 155 -24.86 -15.16 16.53
C ASN A 155 -25.65 -13.88 16.84
N PRO A 156 -26.72 -13.55 16.09
CA PRO A 156 -27.49 -12.33 16.35
C PRO A 156 -28.21 -12.33 17.70
N ALA A 157 -28.37 -13.49 18.34
CA ALA A 157 -29.03 -13.61 19.64
C ALA A 157 -28.10 -13.25 20.82
N GLU A 158 -26.79 -13.12 20.59
CA GLU A 158 -25.77 -12.93 21.62
C GLU A 158 -24.98 -11.63 21.38
N LEU A 159 -25.69 -10.51 21.25
CA LEU A 159 -25.06 -9.21 21.07
C LEU A 159 -24.55 -8.64 22.41
N PRO A 160 -23.26 -8.28 22.50
CA PRO A 160 -22.73 -7.55 23.66
C PRO A 160 -23.44 -6.22 23.86
N SER A 161 -23.47 -5.76 25.12
CA SER A 161 -24.02 -4.44 25.44
C SER A 161 -23.31 -3.33 24.67
N GLY A 162 -24.08 -2.42 24.06
CA GLY A 162 -23.58 -1.28 23.29
C GLY A 162 -23.34 -1.57 21.80
N VAL A 163 -23.34 -2.83 21.37
CA VAL A 163 -23.29 -3.18 19.94
C VAL A 163 -24.66 -2.92 19.31
N MET A 164 -24.68 -2.14 18.23
CA MET A 164 -25.91 -1.75 17.55
C MET A 164 -25.79 -1.88 16.03
N ASN A 165 -24.71 -1.37 15.44
CA ASN A 165 -24.58 -1.18 14.00
C ASN A 165 -23.65 -2.19 13.33
N ALA A 166 -22.82 -2.93 14.08
CA ALA A 166 -21.93 -3.95 13.51
C ALA A 166 -22.64 -5.19 12.90
N PRO A 167 -23.72 -5.76 13.49
CA PRO A 167 -24.34 -6.99 12.98
C PRO A 167 -24.83 -6.96 11.53
N PRO A 168 -25.52 -5.90 11.04
CA PRO A 168 -25.90 -5.83 9.64
C PRO A 168 -24.69 -5.77 8.70
N LEU A 169 -23.58 -5.14 9.11
CA LEU A 169 -22.36 -5.07 8.31
C LEU A 169 -21.72 -6.45 8.13
N LEU A 170 -21.72 -7.30 9.16
CA LEU A 170 -21.24 -8.68 9.01
C LEU A 170 -22.10 -9.49 8.02
N THR A 171 -23.42 -9.22 7.98
CA THR A 171 -24.34 -9.85 7.03
C THR A 171 -24.08 -9.37 5.60
N GLU A 172 -23.88 -8.06 5.42
CA GLU A 172 -23.51 -7.45 4.14
C GLU A 172 -22.19 -8.02 3.61
N LEU A 173 -21.15 -8.07 4.44
CA LEU A 173 -19.86 -8.67 4.09
C LEU A 173 -20.01 -10.13 3.66
N ASN A 174 -20.75 -10.96 4.41
CA ASN A 174 -20.99 -12.35 4.02
C ASN A 174 -21.65 -12.49 2.65
N SER A 175 -22.65 -11.65 2.37
CA SER A 175 -23.32 -11.62 1.06
C SER A 175 -22.33 -11.27 -0.06
N HIS A 176 -21.49 -10.25 0.13
CA HIS A 176 -20.49 -9.86 -0.87
C HIS A 176 -19.41 -10.92 -1.03
N ILE A 177 -18.93 -11.52 0.06
CA ILE A 177 -17.96 -12.61 0.05
C ILE A 177 -18.48 -13.81 -0.77
N GLU A 178 -19.75 -14.19 -0.63
CA GLU A 178 -20.37 -15.31 -1.36
C GLU A 178 -20.46 -15.05 -2.87
N ASN A 179 -20.78 -13.82 -3.24
CA ASN A 179 -21.01 -13.43 -4.62
C ASN A 179 -19.76 -12.98 -5.37
N TYR A 180 -18.67 -12.64 -4.66
CA TYR A 180 -17.44 -12.13 -5.27
C TYR A 180 -16.79 -13.13 -6.23
N ARG A 181 -16.32 -12.63 -7.37
CA ARG A 181 -15.46 -13.33 -8.31
C ARG A 181 -14.17 -12.53 -8.51
N ALA A 182 -13.08 -13.26 -8.78
CA ALA A 182 -11.78 -12.63 -8.96
C ALA A 182 -11.83 -11.57 -10.08
N GLY A 183 -11.35 -10.37 -9.79
CA GLY A 183 -11.40 -9.21 -10.67
C GLY A 183 -12.71 -8.42 -10.64
N ASP A 184 -13.70 -8.79 -9.83
CA ASP A 184 -14.89 -7.96 -9.61
C ASP A 184 -14.52 -6.64 -8.94
N ASN A 185 -15.35 -5.62 -9.18
CA ASN A 185 -15.22 -4.34 -8.49
C ASN A 185 -15.28 -4.54 -6.96
N PRO A 186 -14.41 -3.85 -6.20
CA PRO A 186 -14.40 -3.96 -4.76
C PRO A 186 -15.73 -3.47 -4.17
N HIS A 187 -16.21 -4.16 -3.13
CA HIS A 187 -17.30 -3.65 -2.32
C HIS A 187 -16.72 -2.98 -1.07
N ILE A 188 -17.01 -1.70 -0.88
CA ILE A 188 -16.43 -0.87 0.18
C ILE A 188 -17.53 -0.40 1.12
N ILE A 189 -17.39 -0.72 2.41
CA ILE A 189 -18.20 -0.19 3.50
C ILE A 189 -17.41 0.92 4.18
N ASN A 190 -17.91 2.15 4.12
CA ASN A 190 -17.31 3.31 4.78
C ASN A 190 -17.81 3.42 6.23
N LEU A 191 -17.01 2.90 7.17
CA LEU A 191 -17.34 2.91 8.60
C LEU A 191 -17.38 4.33 9.17
N SER A 192 -16.58 5.26 8.63
CA SER A 192 -16.56 6.67 9.07
C SER A 192 -17.84 7.42 8.76
N LEU A 193 -18.65 6.96 7.79
CA LEU A 193 -19.95 7.55 7.47
C LEU A 193 -21.11 6.90 8.22
N LEU A 194 -20.84 5.85 8.99
CA LEU A 194 -21.85 5.15 9.78
C LEU A 194 -21.74 5.56 11.26
N PRO A 195 -22.85 5.61 12.00
CA PRO A 195 -22.82 5.93 13.43
C PRO A 195 -22.28 4.73 14.23
N GLN A 196 -20.97 4.46 14.17
CA GLN A 196 -20.34 3.33 14.86
C GLN A 196 -19.99 3.70 16.30
N THR A 197 -20.30 2.80 17.23
CA THR A 197 -19.76 2.87 18.60
C THR A 197 -18.41 2.16 18.69
N GLU A 198 -17.65 2.42 19.76
CA GLU A 198 -16.42 1.64 20.03
C GLU A 198 -16.73 0.15 20.19
N GLN A 199 -17.88 -0.18 20.77
CA GLN A 199 -18.36 -1.55 20.92
C GLN A 199 -18.61 -2.21 19.57
N ASP A 200 -19.18 -1.47 18.60
CA ASP A 200 -19.35 -1.97 17.24
C ASP A 200 -18.01 -2.28 16.57
N LEU A 201 -17.04 -1.37 16.65
CA LEU A 201 -15.71 -1.59 16.06
C LEU A 201 -14.99 -2.80 16.68
N ASN A 202 -15.03 -2.92 18.02
CA ASN A 202 -14.48 -4.08 18.72
C ASN A 202 -15.19 -5.37 18.31
N TYR A 203 -16.51 -5.34 18.13
CA TYR A 203 -17.29 -6.49 17.69
C TYR A 203 -16.91 -6.92 16.26
N LEU A 204 -16.70 -5.97 15.35
CA LEU A 204 -16.19 -6.23 13.99
C LEU A 204 -14.79 -6.85 14.04
N GLU A 205 -13.85 -6.28 14.80
CA GLU A 205 -12.48 -6.81 14.93
C GLU A 205 -12.46 -8.27 15.43
N GLN A 206 -13.26 -8.58 16.43
CA GLN A 206 -13.36 -9.94 16.98
C GLN A 206 -13.91 -10.95 15.96
N HIS A 207 -14.94 -10.58 15.21
CA HIS A 207 -15.60 -11.50 14.29
C HIS A 207 -14.85 -11.67 12.98
N LEU A 208 -14.29 -10.59 12.44
CA LEU A 208 -13.45 -10.63 11.24
C LEU A 208 -12.11 -11.30 11.52
N GLY A 209 -11.57 -11.11 12.73
CA GLY A 209 -10.27 -11.62 13.14
C GLY A 209 -9.09 -10.92 12.45
N LYS A 210 -7.88 -11.27 12.86
CA LYS A 210 -6.64 -10.74 12.28
C LYS A 210 -6.09 -11.71 11.23
N GLY A 211 -5.80 -11.20 10.03
CA GLY A 211 -5.07 -11.94 9.00
C GLY A 211 -3.55 -11.79 9.17
N ARG A 212 -2.80 -12.35 8.22
CA ARG A 212 -1.32 -12.38 8.29
C ARG A 212 -0.65 -11.21 7.56
N VAL A 213 -1.36 -10.59 6.63
CA VAL A 213 -0.80 -9.57 5.74
C VAL A 213 -1.17 -8.18 6.24
N THR A 214 -0.17 -7.33 6.41
CA THR A 214 -0.34 -5.90 6.68
C THR A 214 0.51 -5.12 5.68
N LEU A 215 -0.09 -4.13 5.04
CA LEU A 215 0.58 -3.19 4.17
C LEU A 215 0.49 -1.78 4.76
N LEU A 216 1.53 -1.00 4.50
CA LEU A 216 1.61 0.41 4.81
C LEU A 216 1.97 1.14 3.52
N SER A 217 1.13 2.09 3.12
CA SER A 217 1.44 3.05 2.06
C SER A 217 1.68 4.41 2.72
N ARG A 218 2.88 4.96 2.53
CA ARG A 218 3.30 6.25 3.13
C ARG A 218 3.14 7.45 2.19
N GLY A 219 2.57 7.23 1.01
CA GLY A 219 2.35 8.27 0.00
C GLY A 219 1.20 9.21 0.34
N TYR A 220 0.67 9.86 -0.68
CA TYR A 220 -0.53 10.69 -0.55
C TYR A 220 -1.71 9.84 -0.05
N GLY A 221 -2.19 10.13 1.15
CA GLY A 221 -3.22 9.32 1.81
C GLY A 221 -2.64 8.11 2.55
N ASN A 222 -1.64 8.36 3.41
CA ASN A 222 -1.02 7.38 4.31
C ASN A 222 -2.08 6.38 4.81
N CYS A 223 -1.94 5.12 4.42
CA CYS A 223 -2.93 4.12 4.77
C CYS A 223 -2.31 2.84 5.29
N ARG A 224 -3.01 2.26 6.25
CA ARG A 224 -2.76 0.91 6.76
C ARG A 224 -3.82 0.00 6.20
N ILE A 225 -3.36 -1.03 5.50
CA ILE A 225 -4.20 -2.05 4.87
C ILE A 225 -3.92 -3.35 5.60
N SER A 226 -4.94 -4.01 6.13
CA SER A 226 -4.77 -5.25 6.89
C SER A 226 -5.73 -6.30 6.36
N ALA A 227 -5.19 -7.46 5.97
CA ALA A 227 -6.03 -8.62 5.72
C ALA A 227 -6.67 -9.03 7.06
N THR A 228 -7.97 -9.31 7.05
CA THR A 228 -8.65 -9.86 8.22
C THR A 228 -8.50 -11.38 8.27
N GLY A 229 -8.98 -11.99 9.35
CA GLY A 229 -9.10 -13.45 9.48
C GLY A 229 -10.26 -14.05 8.66
N THR A 230 -10.92 -13.26 7.82
CA THR A 230 -12.04 -13.65 6.95
C THR A 230 -11.66 -13.41 5.50
N ARG A 231 -11.95 -14.37 4.61
CA ARG A 231 -11.54 -14.30 3.20
C ARG A 231 -12.03 -13.02 2.52
N LEU A 232 -11.19 -12.45 1.66
CA LEU A 232 -11.48 -11.27 0.83
C LEU A 232 -11.73 -9.96 1.60
N VAL A 233 -11.84 -10.00 2.94
CA VAL A 233 -12.13 -8.79 3.72
C VAL A 233 -10.82 -8.15 4.17
N TRP A 234 -10.61 -6.94 3.67
CA TRP A 234 -9.54 -6.03 4.03
C TRP A 234 -10.06 -4.92 4.93
N TRP A 235 -9.26 -4.54 5.91
CA TRP A 235 -9.50 -3.35 6.73
C TRP A 235 -8.52 -2.26 6.29
N VAL A 236 -9.06 -1.19 5.70
CA VAL A 236 -8.27 -0.09 5.16
C VAL A 236 -8.52 1.16 6.00
N ARG A 237 -7.44 1.75 6.52
CA ARG A 237 -7.49 2.92 7.40
C ARG A 237 -6.56 3.98 6.85
N TYR A 238 -7.11 5.15 6.55
CA TYR A 238 -6.38 6.30 6.03
C TYR A 238 -6.14 7.30 7.15
N PHE A 239 -4.95 7.88 7.15
CA PHE A 239 -4.48 8.83 8.14
C PHE A 239 -4.04 10.12 7.46
N ASN A 240 -4.19 11.25 8.15
CA ASN A 240 -3.60 12.51 7.71
C ASN A 240 -2.11 12.59 8.12
N SER A 241 -1.47 13.73 7.84
CA SER A 241 -0.07 14.01 8.19
C SER A 241 0.23 14.03 9.70
N GLN A 242 -0.80 14.13 10.54
CA GLN A 242 -0.70 14.11 12.01
C GLN A 242 -1.06 12.74 12.60
N GLU A 243 -1.11 11.68 11.78
CA GLU A 243 -1.51 10.32 12.16
C GLU A 243 -2.94 10.19 12.70
N THR A 244 -3.82 11.17 12.42
CA THR A 244 -5.23 11.10 12.77
C THR A 244 -6.00 10.31 11.72
N LEU A 245 -6.81 9.33 12.15
CA LEU A 245 -7.68 8.53 11.28
C LEU A 245 -8.72 9.42 10.60
N ILE A 246 -8.68 9.49 9.27
CA ILE A 246 -9.60 10.31 8.46
C ILE A 246 -10.65 9.47 7.72
N LEU A 247 -10.32 8.22 7.39
CA LEU A 247 -11.24 7.31 6.71
C LEU A 247 -10.98 5.88 7.18
N ASN A 248 -12.05 5.20 7.56
CA ASN A 248 -12.03 3.82 8.05
C ASN A 248 -12.99 3.00 7.20
N THR A 249 -12.48 2.00 6.47
CA THR A 249 -13.28 1.19 5.55
C THR A 249 -13.01 -0.30 5.73
N LEU A 250 -14.05 -1.08 5.44
CA LEU A 250 -13.93 -2.50 5.15
C LEU A 250 -14.14 -2.70 3.67
N GLU A 251 -13.27 -3.49 3.04
CA GLU A 251 -13.30 -3.74 1.60
C GLU A 251 -13.33 -5.24 1.33
N VAL A 252 -14.25 -5.67 0.46
CA VAL A 252 -14.28 -7.03 -0.09
C VAL A 252 -13.66 -7.01 -1.48
N SER A 253 -12.44 -7.55 -1.60
CA SER A 253 -11.68 -7.60 -2.86
C SER A 253 -10.56 -8.64 -2.84
N ASP A 254 -10.00 -8.96 -4.01
CA ASP A 254 -8.78 -9.78 -4.12
C ASP A 254 -7.59 -9.09 -3.44
N MET A 255 -7.41 -7.79 -3.72
CA MET A 255 -6.39 -6.91 -3.17
C MET A 255 -6.88 -5.46 -3.30
N PRO A 256 -6.76 -4.62 -2.26
CA PRO A 256 -7.13 -3.22 -2.37
C PRO A 256 -6.33 -2.50 -3.44
N ALA A 257 -7.04 -1.81 -4.34
CA ALA A 257 -6.41 -1.13 -5.47
C ALA A 257 -5.36 -0.10 -5.03
N VAL A 258 -5.54 0.52 -3.85
CA VAL A 258 -4.60 1.48 -3.27
C VAL A 258 -3.24 0.86 -2.88
N ALA A 259 -3.13 -0.47 -2.81
CA ALA A 259 -1.86 -1.18 -2.63
C ALA A 259 -1.15 -1.52 -3.94
N CYS A 260 -1.85 -1.45 -5.07
CA CYS A 260 -1.36 -1.97 -6.34
C CYS A 260 -0.75 -0.85 -7.18
N ALA A 261 0.40 -1.13 -7.80
CA ALA A 261 0.93 -0.24 -8.84
C ALA A 261 0.01 -0.25 -10.07
N SER A 262 -0.28 0.93 -10.61
CA SER A 262 -1.06 1.03 -11.85
C SER A 262 -0.23 0.66 -13.08
N LYS A 263 -0.89 0.51 -14.24
CA LYS A 263 -0.17 0.23 -15.50
C LYS A 263 0.68 1.42 -15.93
N GLU A 264 0.18 2.62 -15.65
CA GLU A 264 0.83 3.89 -15.88
C GLU A 264 2.09 4.01 -15.02
N ASP A 265 2.00 3.71 -13.72
CA ASP A 265 3.16 3.73 -12.81
C ASP A 265 4.25 2.72 -13.23
N MET A 266 3.83 1.55 -13.74
CA MET A 266 4.74 0.53 -14.27
C MET A 266 5.46 1.00 -15.54
N ALA A 267 4.75 1.69 -16.44
CA ALA A 267 5.34 2.26 -17.65
C ALA A 267 6.34 3.38 -17.32
N ASP A 268 5.99 4.28 -16.40
CA ASP A 268 6.87 5.33 -15.90
C ASP A 268 8.13 4.74 -15.25
N SER A 269 7.97 3.66 -14.47
CA SER A 269 9.08 2.97 -13.81
C SER A 269 10.05 2.33 -14.79
N ARG A 270 9.55 1.80 -15.91
CA ARG A 270 10.38 1.31 -17.01
C ARG A 270 11.22 2.44 -17.61
N GLU A 271 10.61 3.59 -17.90
CA GLU A 271 11.31 4.75 -18.46
C GLU A 271 12.39 5.27 -17.51
N ARG A 272 12.06 5.41 -16.22
CA ARG A 272 13.03 5.82 -15.19
C ARG A 272 14.18 4.83 -15.05
N LEU A 273 13.92 3.52 -15.05
CA LEU A 273 15.00 2.53 -14.98
C LEU A 273 15.89 2.57 -16.23
N GLN A 274 15.31 2.83 -17.40
CA GLN A 274 16.10 3.01 -18.62
C GLN A 274 17.05 4.21 -18.49
N GLU A 275 16.57 5.36 -18.01
CA GLU A 275 17.42 6.54 -17.77
C GLU A 275 18.54 6.26 -16.76
N ILE A 276 18.21 5.57 -15.66
CA ILE A 276 19.20 5.14 -14.65
C ILE A 276 20.28 4.26 -15.29
N ILE A 277 19.88 3.28 -16.11
CA ILE A 277 20.83 2.40 -16.80
C ILE A 277 21.72 3.19 -17.77
N GLU A 278 21.16 4.13 -18.52
CA GLU A 278 21.94 5.00 -19.42
C GLU A 278 22.98 5.82 -18.66
N VAL A 279 22.66 6.32 -17.47
CA VAL A 279 23.57 7.12 -16.63
C VAL A 279 24.62 6.28 -15.92
N TYR A 280 24.27 5.13 -15.34
CA TYR A 280 25.17 4.40 -14.43
C TYR A 280 25.84 3.17 -15.04
N LEU A 281 25.29 2.59 -16.12
CA LEU A 281 25.84 1.38 -16.74
C LEU A 281 26.62 1.69 -18.02
N ASN A 282 26.26 2.76 -18.73
CA ASN A 282 26.89 3.17 -19.99
C ASN A 282 27.86 4.34 -19.84
N ALA A 283 28.06 4.87 -18.62
CA ALA A 283 29.08 5.88 -18.31
C ALA A 283 30.49 5.29 -18.19
#